data_AF-A8PF06-F1
#
_entry.id   AF-A8PF06-F1
#
_cell.length_a   1.000
_cell.length_b   1.000
_cell.length_c   1.000
_cell.angle_alpha   90.00
_cell.angle_beta   90.00
_cell.angle_gamma   90.00
#
_symmetry.space_group_name_H-M   'P 1'
#
loop_
_entity.id
_entity.type
_entity.pdbx_description
1 polymer ?
#
loop_
_entity_poly.entity_id
_entity_poly.type
_entity_poly.pdbx_seq_one_letter_code
_entity_poly.pdbx_strand_id
1 'polypeptide(L)'
;MFVLQIGLANSKPCFELRTYVFSMMWGSLQELGEEVVSLTQHLEAFDALARDPPSRKRHRKDSSCQSNGTSEDVNATGNWSALAKDDTTHQSGQFTGGVDPHVMALLRVWLTFLSLSVASALAHYQFTALMVNGSSTGDWNHVRKTNQYTRVSTYGDPVKDVNSLDLRCNNTLVGLPSGTATIKAGDSLGFWSPTVVYHHGIYNLYMAKAPGNVSEWDGSGQVWFKVFEVPPIVIEGQPMKFPAQNTHGTEFIVPKSLPSGEYLVRIENVALHLATMEGPEFYVSCGQVKVTDGGDGTPGPLVAIPGVYSGEEPSFSVDVYSSNPKPFVMPGPPVWQG
;
A
#
# COMPACT_ATOMS: atom_id res chain seq x y z
N MET A 1 27.27 -41.25 -41.51
CA MET A 1 28.54 -41.01 -40.80
C MET A 1 28.48 -39.59 -40.25
N PHE A 2 28.24 -39.47 -38.93
CA PHE A 2 28.64 -38.39 -37.99
C PHE A 2 28.59 -36.90 -38.46
N VAL A 3 28.04 -35.90 -37.76
CA VAL A 3 28.03 -35.61 -36.31
C VAL A 3 26.87 -34.63 -35.99
N LEU A 4 26.28 -34.83 -34.82
CA LEU A 4 25.34 -33.96 -34.10
C LEU A 4 26.10 -32.76 -33.50
N GLN A 5 25.71 -31.50 -33.76
CA GLN A 5 26.29 -30.34 -33.08
C GLN A 5 25.24 -29.57 -32.27
N ILE A 6 25.41 -29.64 -30.95
CA ILE A 6 24.69 -28.93 -29.90
C ILE A 6 25.27 -27.51 -29.81
N GLY A 7 24.42 -26.49 -29.79
CA GLY A 7 24.78 -25.10 -29.49
C GLY A 7 23.99 -24.60 -28.28
N LEU A 8 24.71 -24.34 -27.18
CA LEU A 8 24.22 -23.82 -25.91
C LEU A 8 24.15 -22.27 -25.89
N ALA A 9 23.16 -21.79 -25.13
CA ALA A 9 23.12 -20.59 -24.29
C ALA A 9 23.02 -19.18 -24.92
N ASN A 10 21.91 -18.49 -24.57
CA ASN A 10 22.00 -17.18 -23.91
C ASN A 10 20.73 -16.91 -23.08
N SER A 11 20.75 -17.35 -21.82
CA SER A 11 19.84 -16.90 -20.77
C SER A 11 20.42 -15.63 -20.13
N LYS A 12 19.68 -14.52 -20.16
CA LYS A 12 20.00 -13.28 -19.42
C LYS A 12 19.17 -13.17 -18.13
N PRO A 13 19.70 -12.52 -17.08
CA PRO A 13 19.50 -12.97 -15.71
C PRO A 13 18.45 -12.16 -14.92
N CYS A 14 17.79 -12.86 -13.99
CA CYS A 14 17.20 -12.27 -12.79
C CYS A 14 18.28 -11.52 -11.99
N PHE A 15 18.35 -10.19 -12.10
CA PHE A 15 19.22 -9.41 -11.20
C PHE A 15 18.64 -8.08 -10.70
N GLU A 16 17.45 -7.65 -11.15
CA GLU A 16 16.90 -6.35 -10.71
C GLU A 16 15.89 -6.41 -9.54
N LEU A 17 15.37 -7.58 -9.15
CA LEU A 17 14.47 -7.66 -7.98
C LEU A 17 15.22 -7.62 -6.63
N ARG A 18 16.53 -7.87 -6.60
CA ARG A 18 17.28 -7.99 -5.33
C ARG A 18 17.68 -6.63 -4.76
N THR A 19 17.83 -5.61 -5.59
CA THR A 19 18.22 -4.26 -5.17
C THR A 19 17.05 -3.45 -4.62
N TYR A 20 15.83 -3.63 -5.13
CA TYR A 20 14.64 -2.94 -4.63
C TYR A 20 14.21 -3.42 -3.23
N VAL A 21 14.24 -4.73 -2.98
CA VAL A 21 13.94 -5.30 -1.66
C VAL A 21 15.00 -4.90 -0.64
N PHE A 22 16.29 -4.83 -1.03
CA PHE A 22 17.36 -4.35 -0.16
C PHE A 22 17.23 -2.86 0.18
N SER A 23 16.83 -2.02 -0.78
CA SER A 23 16.65 -0.58 -0.53
C SER A 23 15.47 -0.27 0.40
N MET A 24 14.38 -1.03 0.29
CA MET A 24 13.23 -0.90 1.22
C MET A 24 13.54 -1.47 2.60
N MET A 25 14.26 -2.59 2.69
CA MET A 25 14.72 -3.14 3.98
C MET A 25 15.73 -2.23 4.67
N TRP A 26 16.62 -1.57 3.93
CA TRP A 26 17.62 -0.66 4.50
C TRP A 26 17.00 0.65 5.02
N GLY A 27 16.05 1.24 4.28
CA GLY A 27 15.30 2.41 4.76
C GLY A 27 14.48 2.11 6.02
N SER A 28 13.82 0.94 6.05
CA SER A 28 13.06 0.49 7.22
C SER A 28 13.95 0.20 8.43
N LEU A 29 15.15 -0.36 8.23
CA LEU A 29 16.13 -0.58 9.30
C LEU A 29 16.72 0.73 9.84
N GLN A 30 16.80 1.78 9.02
CA GLN A 30 17.34 3.07 9.40
C GLN A 30 16.33 3.89 10.23
N GLU A 31 15.04 3.87 9.86
CA GLU A 31 13.96 4.47 10.66
C GLU A 31 13.72 3.73 11.99
N LEU A 32 13.80 2.39 11.99
CA LEU A 32 13.76 1.60 13.24
C LEU A 32 14.98 1.87 14.13
N GLY A 33 16.14 2.19 13.54
CA GLY A 33 17.34 2.59 14.28
C GLY A 33 17.15 3.92 15.02
N GLU A 34 16.49 4.90 14.40
CA GLU A 34 16.22 6.20 15.02
C GLU A 34 15.16 6.12 16.12
N GLU A 35 14.11 5.31 15.95
CA GLU A 35 13.11 5.06 17.01
C GLU A 35 13.69 4.31 18.21
N VAL A 36 14.56 3.32 17.98
CA VAL A 36 15.22 2.57 19.07
C VAL A 36 16.18 3.46 19.85
N VAL A 37 16.90 4.37 19.20
CA VAL A 37 17.76 5.36 19.88
C VAL A 37 16.92 6.32 20.74
N SER A 38 15.76 6.77 20.25
CA SER A 38 14.84 7.63 21.00
C SER A 38 14.25 6.94 22.24
N LEU A 39 13.87 5.66 22.12
CA LEU A 39 13.38 4.82 23.22
C LEU A 39 14.46 4.54 24.27
N THR A 40 15.72 4.34 23.85
CA THR A 40 16.85 4.11 24.75
C THR A 40 17.16 5.37 25.57
N GLN A 41 17.08 6.56 24.96
CA GLN A 41 17.24 7.84 25.67
C GLN A 41 16.12 8.11 26.69
N HIS A 42 14.88 7.68 26.42
CA HIS A 42 13.76 7.81 27.37
C HIS A 42 13.88 6.84 28.56
N LEU A 43 14.45 5.65 28.35
CA LEU A 43 14.73 4.69 29.41
C LEU A 43 15.87 5.15 30.34
N GLU A 44 16.92 5.77 29.81
CA GLU A 44 18.00 6.36 30.63
C GLU A 44 17.51 7.53 31.49
N ALA A 45 16.56 8.34 30.98
CA ALA A 45 15.94 9.42 31.73
C ALA A 45 15.05 8.93 32.90
N PHE A 46 14.37 7.79 32.72
CA PHE A 46 13.59 7.16 33.79
C PHE A 46 14.48 6.56 34.88
N ASP A 47 15.63 6.00 34.51
CA ASP A 47 16.58 5.37 35.43
C ASP A 47 17.38 6.42 36.25
N ALA A 48 17.55 7.63 35.72
CA ALA A 48 18.12 8.77 36.44
C ALA A 48 17.19 9.33 37.53
N LEU A 49 15.86 9.31 37.29
CA LEU A 49 14.86 9.75 38.27
C LEU A 49 14.62 8.73 39.40
N ALA A 50 14.95 7.45 39.17
CA ALA A 50 14.82 6.39 40.17
C ALA A 50 16.00 6.32 41.15
N ARG A 51 17.15 6.94 40.83
CA ARG A 51 18.39 6.86 41.65
C ARG A 51 18.55 7.98 42.68
N ASP A 52 17.69 9.00 42.70
CA ASP A 52 17.82 10.13 43.64
C ASP A 52 16.47 10.57 44.25
N PRO A 53 15.98 9.89 45.30
CA PRO A 53 14.80 10.34 46.02
C PRO A 53 15.11 11.62 46.84
N PRO A 54 14.23 12.64 46.85
CA PRO A 54 14.49 13.87 47.59
C PRO A 54 14.54 13.58 49.10
N SER A 55 15.74 13.71 49.67
CA SER A 55 15.95 13.62 51.11
C SER A 55 15.28 14.80 51.83
N ARG A 56 14.39 14.47 52.78
CA ARG A 56 13.73 15.42 53.69
C ARG A 56 14.76 16.25 54.46
N LYS A 57 14.82 17.56 54.21
CA LYS A 57 15.48 18.52 55.12
C LYS A 57 14.50 18.93 56.23
N ARG A 58 14.79 18.48 57.46
CA ARG A 58 14.27 19.04 58.72
C ARG A 58 15.18 20.21 59.14
N HIS A 59 14.58 21.36 59.46
CA HIS A 59 15.24 22.53 60.04
C HIS A 59 15.72 22.27 61.49
N ARG A 60 16.98 22.61 61.82
CA ARG A 60 17.39 23.67 62.78
C ARG A 60 18.92 23.65 63.05
N LYS A 61 19.53 24.86 62.98
CA LYS A 61 20.53 25.53 63.88
C LYS A 61 21.65 24.70 64.53
N ASP A 62 22.92 25.10 64.65
CA ASP A 62 23.63 26.39 64.63
C ASP A 62 25.15 26.18 64.39
N SER A 63 25.85 27.29 64.13
CA SER A 63 27.26 27.64 64.48
C SER A 63 28.50 27.10 63.71
N SER A 64 29.09 28.04 62.94
CA SER A 64 30.47 28.61 63.08
C SER A 64 31.64 28.21 62.15
N CYS A 65 32.23 29.28 61.59
CA CYS A 65 33.65 29.56 61.19
C CYS A 65 34.25 28.84 59.97
N GLN A 66 34.49 29.57 58.86
CA GLN A 66 35.77 30.25 58.45
C GLN A 66 36.85 29.24 57.99
N SER A 67 37.65 29.41 56.93
CA SER A 67 37.94 30.51 56.01
C SER A 67 38.91 30.02 54.91
N ASN A 68 38.84 30.69 53.74
CA ASN A 68 39.93 31.12 52.83
C ASN A 68 40.87 30.16 52.07
N GLY A 69 41.05 30.51 50.78
CA GLY A 69 42.30 30.49 50.02
C GLY A 69 42.26 29.59 48.77
N THR A 70 42.10 30.10 47.53
CA THR A 70 43.13 30.66 46.60
C THR A 70 44.28 29.68 46.33
N SER A 71 44.79 29.40 45.13
CA SER A 71 44.69 29.99 43.79
C SER A 71 45.37 29.04 42.77
N GLU A 72 45.08 29.28 41.48
CA GLU A 72 46.00 29.21 40.31
C GLU A 72 46.56 27.87 39.81
N ASP A 73 46.07 27.50 38.61
CA ASP A 73 46.78 27.37 37.32
C ASP A 73 48.29 27.04 37.33
N VAL A 74 48.70 26.05 36.52
CA VAL A 74 49.65 26.23 35.39
C VAL A 74 49.61 24.99 34.47
N ASN A 75 49.58 25.30 33.17
CA ASN A 75 49.63 24.45 31.99
C ASN A 75 51.10 24.20 31.58
N ALA A 76 51.53 22.99 31.17
CA ALA A 76 52.60 22.78 30.17
C ALA A 76 52.91 21.29 29.86
N THR A 77 52.53 20.88 28.65
CA THR A 77 53.30 20.17 27.61
C THR A 77 54.61 19.44 27.95
N GLY A 78 54.76 18.21 27.41
CA GLY A 78 56.08 17.66 27.07
C GLY A 78 56.14 16.13 26.94
N ASN A 79 56.17 15.62 25.71
CA ASN A 79 56.35 14.21 25.36
C ASN A 79 57.85 13.87 25.18
N TRP A 80 58.22 12.63 25.49
CA TRP A 80 59.12 11.71 24.75
C TRP A 80 60.06 10.86 25.64
N SER A 81 59.98 9.55 25.38
CA SER A 81 61.01 8.51 25.45
C SER A 81 61.51 7.96 26.81
N ALA A 82 60.95 6.78 27.12
CA ALA A 82 61.64 5.50 27.32
C ALA A 82 62.63 5.32 28.49
N LEU A 83 62.28 4.46 29.46
CA LEU A 83 62.81 3.08 29.60
C LEU A 83 62.47 2.44 30.97
N ALA A 84 61.99 1.21 30.86
CA ALA A 84 62.27 0.05 31.71
C ALA A 84 61.64 -0.09 33.12
N LYS A 85 60.84 -1.19 33.19
CA LYS A 85 60.69 -2.15 34.30
C LYS A 85 60.00 -1.67 35.57
N ASP A 86 58.81 -2.21 35.84
CA ASP A 86 58.76 -3.30 36.80
C ASP A 86 57.51 -4.18 36.62
N ASP A 87 57.70 -5.44 36.98
CA ASP A 87 56.80 -6.59 36.84
C ASP A 87 55.88 -6.67 38.05
N THR A 88 54.55 -6.67 37.87
CA THR A 88 53.62 -7.24 38.85
C THR A 88 52.33 -7.67 38.17
N THR A 89 52.16 -8.98 38.15
CA THR A 89 50.96 -9.76 37.85
C THR A 89 49.66 -9.17 38.42
N HIS A 90 48.73 -8.77 37.56
CA HIS A 90 47.31 -8.67 37.89
C HIS A 90 46.54 -9.73 37.09
N GLN A 91 45.95 -10.67 37.83
CA GLN A 91 45.17 -11.78 37.28
C GLN A 91 43.99 -11.26 36.45
N SER A 92 43.83 -11.82 35.26
CA SER A 92 42.63 -11.72 34.44
C SER A 92 41.48 -12.46 35.11
N GLY A 93 40.69 -11.74 35.91
CA GLY A 93 39.37 -12.20 36.32
C GLY A 93 38.49 -12.35 35.07
N GLN A 94 38.35 -13.57 34.58
CA GLN A 94 37.30 -13.90 33.61
C GLN A 94 35.95 -13.62 34.29
N PHE A 95 35.27 -12.55 33.86
CA PHE A 95 33.84 -12.37 34.12
C PHE A 95 33.08 -13.47 33.39
N THR A 96 32.95 -14.63 34.02
CA THR A 96 31.98 -15.67 33.64
C THR A 96 30.63 -15.30 34.23
N GLY A 97 30.12 -14.12 33.84
CA GLY A 97 28.75 -13.73 34.12
C GLY A 97 27.83 -14.58 33.26
N GLY A 98 27.49 -15.77 33.74
CA GLY A 98 26.43 -16.57 33.16
C GLY A 98 25.14 -15.75 33.19
N VAL A 99 24.65 -15.34 32.02
CA VAL A 99 23.33 -14.72 31.89
C VAL A 99 22.31 -15.71 32.45
N ASP A 100 21.55 -15.25 33.44
CA ASP A 100 20.55 -16.06 34.14
C ASP A 100 19.62 -16.73 33.09
N PRO A 101 19.48 -18.07 33.11
CA PRO A 101 18.61 -18.78 32.17
C PRO A 101 17.15 -18.30 32.23
N HIS A 102 16.70 -17.71 33.34
CA HIS A 102 15.40 -17.05 33.44
C HIS A 102 15.34 -15.73 32.66
N VAL A 103 16.41 -14.94 32.67
CA VAL A 103 16.51 -13.71 31.87
C VAL A 103 16.54 -14.03 30.38
N MET A 104 17.26 -15.09 29.98
CA MET A 104 17.30 -15.56 28.59
C MET A 104 15.98 -16.19 28.14
N ALA A 105 15.23 -16.84 29.03
CA ALA A 105 13.89 -17.36 28.74
C ALA A 105 12.87 -16.23 28.55
N LEU A 106 12.91 -15.20 29.40
CA LEU A 106 12.04 -14.02 29.26
C LEU A 106 12.36 -13.25 27.97
N LEU A 107 13.64 -13.04 27.64
CA LEU A 107 14.04 -12.38 26.39
C LEU A 107 13.55 -13.13 25.14
N ARG A 108 13.56 -14.47 25.18
CA ARG A 108 13.01 -15.31 24.09
C ARG A 108 11.50 -15.18 23.97
N VAL A 109 10.77 -15.10 25.08
CA VAL A 109 9.31 -14.86 25.08
C VAL A 109 9.00 -13.49 24.46
N TRP A 110 9.75 -12.44 24.83
CA TRP A 110 9.61 -11.10 24.26
C TRP A 110 9.97 -11.05 22.77
N LEU A 111 11.04 -11.72 22.32
CA LEU A 111 11.40 -11.82 20.90
C LEU A 111 10.38 -12.61 20.08
N THR A 112 9.78 -13.67 20.65
CA THR A 112 8.68 -14.41 19.99
C THR A 112 7.39 -13.59 19.92
N PHE A 113 7.07 -12.80 20.96
CA PHE A 113 5.91 -11.89 20.93
C PHE A 113 6.11 -10.73 19.95
N LEU A 114 7.32 -10.16 19.85
CA LEU A 114 7.65 -9.09 18.91
C LEU A 114 7.65 -9.57 17.45
N SER A 115 7.97 -10.85 17.21
CA SER A 115 7.88 -11.46 15.87
C SER A 115 6.44 -11.72 15.39
N LEU A 116 5.45 -11.64 16.28
CA LEU A 116 4.03 -11.85 15.95
C LEU A 116 3.26 -10.54 15.69
N SER A 117 3.88 -9.38 15.92
CA SER A 117 3.22 -8.06 15.83
C SER A 117 3.43 -7.30 14.52
N VAL A 118 3.96 -7.92 13.45
CA VAL A 118 4.22 -7.23 12.16
C VAL A 118 3.41 -7.80 10.98
N ALA A 119 2.38 -8.61 11.23
CA ALA A 119 1.36 -8.86 10.21
C ALA A 119 0.35 -7.70 10.23
N SER A 120 0.78 -6.51 9.83
CA SER A 120 -0.17 -5.50 9.34
C SER A 120 -0.83 -6.10 8.10
N ALA A 121 -2.01 -6.69 8.28
CA ALA A 121 -2.85 -7.06 7.16
C ALA A 121 -3.12 -5.77 6.38
N LEU A 122 -2.47 -5.63 5.22
CA LEU A 122 -2.79 -4.58 4.26
C LEU A 122 -4.22 -4.82 3.83
N ALA A 123 -5.14 -4.12 4.48
CA ALA A 123 -6.57 -4.28 4.30
C ALA A 123 -7.06 -3.57 3.01
N HIS A 124 -6.18 -3.23 2.09
CA HIS A 124 -6.53 -2.36 0.97
C HIS A 124 -5.74 -2.75 -0.28
N TYR A 125 -6.34 -2.51 -1.43
CA TYR A 125 -5.78 -2.88 -2.74
C TYR A 125 -5.97 -1.76 -3.74
N GLN A 126 -5.11 -1.75 -4.77
CA GLN A 126 -5.15 -0.78 -5.86
C GLN A 126 -5.04 -1.50 -7.18
N PHE A 127 -5.74 -1.01 -8.20
CA PHE A 127 -5.54 -1.51 -9.56
C PHE A 127 -4.45 -0.66 -10.20
N THR A 128 -3.27 -1.25 -10.37
CA THR A 128 -2.03 -0.53 -10.70
C THR A 128 -1.63 -0.72 -12.15
N ALA A 129 -2.10 -1.77 -12.82
CA ALA A 129 -1.74 -2.06 -14.20
C ALA A 129 -2.99 -2.41 -15.04
N LEU A 130 -2.87 -2.22 -16.35
CA LEU A 130 -3.81 -2.81 -17.30
C LEU A 130 -3.42 -4.27 -17.55
N MET A 131 -4.42 -5.10 -17.83
CA MET A 131 -4.26 -6.42 -18.41
C MET A 131 -4.67 -6.36 -19.87
N VAL A 132 -3.79 -6.79 -20.78
CA VAL A 132 -4.09 -6.87 -22.22
C VAL A 132 -3.80 -8.29 -22.67
N ASN A 133 -4.83 -9.00 -23.14
CA ASN A 133 -4.73 -10.39 -23.58
C ASN A 133 -4.04 -11.28 -22.52
N GLY A 134 -4.46 -11.16 -21.26
CA GLY A 134 -3.94 -11.94 -20.13
C GLY A 134 -2.55 -11.52 -19.64
N SER A 135 -1.95 -10.46 -20.18
CA SER A 135 -0.63 -9.97 -19.78
C SER A 135 -0.70 -8.60 -19.11
N SER A 136 -0.05 -8.47 -17.95
CA SER A 136 0.08 -7.18 -17.26
C SER A 136 0.97 -6.24 -18.05
N THR A 137 0.55 -4.98 -18.16
CA THR A 137 1.34 -3.92 -18.79
C THR A 137 2.38 -3.29 -17.86
N GLY A 138 2.48 -3.77 -16.62
CA GLY A 138 3.34 -3.19 -15.58
C GLY A 138 2.69 -2.02 -14.84
N ASP A 139 3.07 -1.88 -13.57
CA ASP A 139 2.48 -0.93 -12.64
C ASP A 139 2.66 0.52 -13.06
N TRP A 140 1.55 1.25 -13.09
CA TRP A 140 1.45 2.69 -13.36
C TRP A 140 1.99 3.11 -14.73
N ASN A 141 2.25 2.17 -15.63
CA ASN A 141 2.66 2.44 -17.00
C ASN A 141 1.50 3.03 -17.82
N HIS A 142 0.31 2.47 -17.66
CA HIS A 142 -0.89 2.87 -18.40
C HIS A 142 -2.11 3.13 -17.50
N VAL A 143 -1.90 3.09 -16.19
CA VAL A 143 -2.90 3.43 -15.17
C VAL A 143 -2.42 4.69 -14.47
N ARG A 144 -3.32 5.66 -14.31
CA ARG A 144 -3.05 6.88 -13.55
C ARG A 144 -2.76 6.52 -12.11
N LYS A 145 -1.69 7.08 -11.57
CA LYS A 145 -1.40 7.00 -10.14
C LYS A 145 -2.59 7.49 -9.35
N THR A 146 -2.95 6.76 -8.30
CA THR A 146 -3.98 7.19 -7.36
C THR A 146 -3.40 8.15 -6.33
N ASN A 147 -4.26 8.88 -5.62
CA ASN A 147 -3.91 9.82 -4.56
C ASN A 147 -3.06 9.18 -3.46
N GLN A 148 -3.21 7.87 -3.26
CA GLN A 148 -2.52 7.10 -2.23
C GLN A 148 -1.29 6.34 -2.76
N TYR A 149 -0.90 6.53 -4.02
CA TYR A 149 0.21 5.80 -4.68
C TYR A 149 1.52 5.79 -3.87
N THR A 150 1.89 6.88 -3.21
CA THR A 150 3.13 6.99 -2.40
C THR A 150 2.90 6.95 -0.89
N ARG A 151 1.66 6.85 -0.42
CA ARG A 151 1.33 7.06 0.99
C ARG A 151 1.14 5.72 1.69
N VAL A 152 2.17 5.27 2.40
CA VAL A 152 2.16 3.99 3.13
C VAL A 152 0.98 3.90 4.11
N SER A 153 0.67 4.99 4.81
CA SER A 153 -0.40 5.01 5.83
C SER A 153 -1.82 4.99 5.30
N THR A 154 -2.02 5.38 4.04
CA THR A 154 -3.33 5.43 3.38
C THR A 154 -3.36 4.54 2.14
N TYR A 155 -2.39 3.61 2.02
CA TYR A 155 -2.17 2.88 0.78
C TYR A 155 -3.42 2.06 0.43
N GLY A 156 -4.05 2.41 -0.69
CA GLY A 156 -5.26 1.75 -1.16
C GLY A 156 -6.55 2.14 -0.44
N ASP A 157 -6.56 3.21 0.37
CA ASP A 157 -7.79 3.68 1.01
C ASP A 157 -8.91 3.89 -0.03
N PRO A 158 -10.14 3.45 0.29
CA PRO A 158 -11.25 3.58 -0.63
C PRO A 158 -11.76 5.01 -0.68
N VAL A 159 -12.36 5.37 -1.82
CA VAL A 159 -13.27 6.52 -1.88
C VAL A 159 -14.58 6.09 -1.21
N LYS A 160 -15.17 6.93 -0.34
CA LYS A 160 -16.46 6.65 0.32
C LYS A 160 -17.58 7.59 -0.14
N ASP A 161 -17.25 8.82 -0.51
CA ASP A 161 -18.22 9.82 -0.97
C ASP A 161 -18.50 9.69 -2.47
N VAL A 162 -19.75 9.36 -2.81
CA VAL A 162 -20.22 9.23 -4.20
C VAL A 162 -20.19 10.54 -4.99
N ASN A 163 -20.15 11.68 -4.30
CA ASN A 163 -20.06 13.01 -4.92
C ASN A 163 -18.61 13.49 -5.07
N SER A 164 -17.63 12.75 -4.54
CA SER A 164 -16.22 13.12 -4.66
C SER A 164 -15.74 13.04 -6.11
N LEU A 165 -14.92 13.99 -6.52
CA LEU A 165 -14.21 13.92 -7.80
C LEU A 165 -13.27 12.70 -7.87
N ASP A 166 -12.78 12.22 -6.72
CA ASP A 166 -11.96 11.02 -6.65
C ASP A 166 -12.74 9.75 -7.00
N LEU A 167 -14.08 9.75 -6.95
CA LEU A 167 -14.86 8.61 -7.46
C LEU A 167 -14.56 8.34 -8.94
N ARG A 168 -14.14 9.34 -9.72
CA ARG A 168 -13.83 9.16 -11.14
C ARG A 168 -12.59 8.31 -11.35
N CYS A 169 -11.43 8.79 -10.87
CA CYS A 169 -10.12 8.15 -11.12
C CYS A 169 -9.19 8.17 -9.90
N ASN A 170 -9.66 8.64 -8.74
CA ASN A 170 -8.92 8.74 -7.47
C ASN A 170 -7.53 9.37 -7.62
N ASN A 171 -7.41 10.46 -8.38
CA ASN A 171 -6.11 11.03 -8.77
C ASN A 171 -6.04 12.56 -8.67
N THR A 172 -6.98 13.21 -7.96
CA THR A 172 -7.04 14.67 -7.84
C THR A 172 -5.80 15.30 -7.19
N LEU A 173 -4.97 14.53 -6.47
CA LEU A 173 -3.77 15.00 -5.75
C LEU A 173 -2.45 14.71 -6.47
N VAL A 174 -2.43 13.87 -7.52
CA VAL A 174 -1.20 13.38 -8.17
C VAL A 174 -1.12 13.68 -9.67
N GLY A 175 -2.21 14.14 -10.28
CA GLY A 175 -2.26 14.58 -11.67
C GLY A 175 -2.63 13.50 -12.68
N LEU A 176 -2.56 13.84 -13.97
CA LEU A 176 -3.05 13.04 -15.10
C LEU A 176 -2.06 12.10 -15.81
N PRO A 177 -0.72 12.25 -15.74
CA PRO A 177 0.15 11.57 -16.70
C PRO A 177 0.23 10.06 -16.43
N SER A 178 -0.15 9.28 -17.44
CA SER A 178 0.20 7.87 -17.63
C SER A 178 0.39 7.62 -19.13
N GLY A 179 1.04 6.53 -19.51
CA GLY A 179 1.16 6.15 -20.91
C GLY A 179 -0.15 5.63 -21.49
N THR A 180 -0.28 5.59 -22.80
CA THR A 180 -1.48 5.04 -23.48
C THR A 180 -1.16 3.70 -24.12
N ALA A 181 -1.84 2.63 -23.69
CA ALA A 181 -1.68 1.30 -24.28
C ALA A 181 -2.44 1.21 -25.61
N THR A 182 -1.83 0.66 -26.66
CA THR A 182 -2.55 0.42 -27.93
C THR A 182 -3.15 -0.98 -27.93
N ILE A 183 -4.46 -1.07 -28.20
CA ILE A 183 -5.23 -2.32 -28.26
C ILE A 183 -6.15 -2.32 -29.48
N LYS A 184 -6.62 -3.49 -29.89
CA LYS A 184 -7.65 -3.63 -30.92
C LYS A 184 -9.01 -3.83 -30.29
N ALA A 185 -10.07 -3.36 -30.96
CA ALA A 185 -11.42 -3.79 -30.61
C ALA A 185 -11.52 -5.33 -30.78
N GLY A 186 -12.07 -6.01 -29.78
CA GLY A 186 -12.07 -7.47 -29.68
C GLY A 186 -10.93 -8.09 -28.87
N ASP A 187 -9.91 -7.32 -28.48
CA ASP A 187 -8.91 -7.78 -27.50
C ASP A 187 -9.54 -7.95 -26.11
N SER A 188 -8.91 -8.79 -25.28
CA SER A 188 -9.17 -8.81 -23.84
C SER A 188 -8.46 -7.62 -23.18
N LEU A 189 -9.21 -6.85 -22.40
CA LEU A 189 -8.72 -5.72 -21.62
C LEU A 189 -9.21 -5.81 -20.19
N GLY A 190 -8.38 -5.41 -19.23
CA GLY A 190 -8.76 -5.41 -17.83
C GLY A 190 -7.79 -4.65 -16.96
N PHE A 191 -7.87 -4.94 -15.66
CA PHE A 191 -6.99 -4.37 -14.66
C PHE A 191 -6.39 -5.45 -13.78
N TRP A 192 -5.22 -5.14 -13.24
CA TRP A 192 -4.49 -5.96 -12.29
C TRP A 192 -4.20 -5.20 -11.01
N SER A 193 -4.29 -5.92 -9.90
CA SER A 193 -3.92 -5.49 -8.56
C SER A 193 -2.81 -6.38 -8.00
N PRO A 194 -1.74 -5.82 -7.41
CA PRO A 194 -0.70 -6.59 -6.73
C PRO A 194 -1.22 -7.29 -5.48
N THR A 195 -2.23 -6.70 -4.85
CA THR A 195 -2.91 -7.25 -3.68
C THR A 195 -4.16 -7.98 -4.13
N VAL A 196 -4.44 -9.14 -3.54
CA VAL A 196 -5.69 -9.87 -3.81
C VAL A 196 -6.88 -9.03 -3.33
N VAL A 197 -7.88 -8.86 -4.18
CA VAL A 197 -9.17 -8.26 -3.83
C VAL A 197 -9.91 -9.23 -2.92
N TYR A 198 -10.11 -8.87 -1.66
CA TYR A 198 -10.59 -9.80 -0.64
C TYR A 198 -11.89 -9.36 0.04
N HIS A 199 -12.36 -8.12 -0.17
CA HIS A 199 -13.67 -7.69 0.31
C HIS A 199 -14.81 -8.34 -0.50
N HIS A 200 -15.94 -8.57 0.16
CA HIS A 200 -17.20 -8.86 -0.54
C HIS A 200 -17.58 -7.64 -1.38
N GLY A 201 -17.55 -7.77 -2.70
CA GLY A 201 -17.79 -6.64 -3.58
C GLY A 201 -18.03 -7.03 -5.03
N ILE A 202 -18.47 -6.07 -5.82
CA ILE A 202 -18.77 -6.22 -7.25
C ILE A 202 -17.77 -5.42 -8.08
N TYR A 203 -17.62 -5.77 -9.35
CA TYR A 203 -16.88 -4.94 -10.29
C TYR A 203 -17.83 -4.21 -11.24
N ASN A 204 -17.55 -2.92 -11.48
CA ASN A 204 -18.05 -2.19 -12.62
C ASN A 204 -16.86 -1.65 -13.43
N LEU A 205 -16.89 -1.84 -14.74
CA LEU A 205 -15.91 -1.26 -15.65
C LEU A 205 -16.61 -0.32 -16.63
N TYR A 206 -16.01 0.84 -16.80
CA TYR A 206 -16.50 1.90 -17.68
C TYR A 206 -15.44 2.28 -18.68
N MET A 207 -15.88 2.78 -19.83
CA MET A 207 -15.02 3.46 -20.79
C MET A 207 -15.58 4.84 -21.11
N ALA A 208 -14.71 5.76 -21.49
CA ALA A 208 -15.08 7.10 -21.93
C ALA A 208 -14.16 7.54 -23.06
N LYS A 209 -14.74 7.93 -24.20
CA LYS A 209 -13.98 8.36 -25.38
C LYS A 209 -13.42 9.76 -25.15
N ALA A 210 -12.11 9.92 -25.29
CA ALA A 210 -11.48 11.22 -25.18
C ALA A 210 -11.83 12.09 -26.41
N PRO A 211 -12.09 13.41 -26.21
CA PRO A 211 -12.29 14.34 -27.33
C PRO A 211 -10.98 14.69 -28.06
N GLY A 212 -9.82 14.30 -27.50
CA GLY A 212 -8.48 14.57 -28.00
C GLY A 212 -7.47 13.67 -27.31
N ASN A 213 -6.28 14.19 -26.99
CA ASN A 213 -5.26 13.45 -26.24
C ASN A 213 -5.79 13.03 -24.86
N VAL A 214 -5.90 11.71 -24.62
CA VAL A 214 -6.46 11.19 -23.36
C VAL A 214 -5.59 11.53 -22.15
N SER A 215 -4.30 11.76 -22.34
CA SER A 215 -3.36 12.08 -21.26
C SER A 215 -3.61 13.48 -20.65
N GLU A 216 -4.31 14.36 -21.38
CA GLU A 216 -4.65 15.72 -20.96
C GLU A 216 -6.11 15.84 -20.50
N TRP A 217 -6.89 14.76 -20.62
CA TRP A 217 -8.33 14.78 -20.37
C TRP A 217 -8.69 14.10 -19.05
N ASP A 218 -9.47 14.77 -18.21
CA ASP A 218 -9.81 14.27 -16.88
C ASP A 218 -11.01 13.31 -16.85
N GLY A 219 -11.77 13.21 -17.95
CA GLY A 219 -12.97 12.38 -18.03
C GLY A 219 -14.22 13.01 -17.43
N SER A 220 -14.26 14.33 -17.23
CA SER A 220 -15.45 15.03 -16.73
C SER A 220 -16.59 15.08 -17.76
N GLY A 221 -17.83 15.24 -17.26
CA GLY A 221 -19.05 15.29 -18.08
C GLY A 221 -19.75 13.94 -18.24
N GLN A 222 -20.84 13.91 -18.99
CA GLN A 222 -21.62 12.70 -19.29
C GLN A 222 -20.98 11.93 -20.46
N VAL A 223 -19.91 11.20 -20.16
CA VAL A 223 -19.03 10.59 -21.16
C VAL A 223 -18.73 9.11 -20.91
N TRP A 224 -19.10 8.60 -19.73
CA TRP A 224 -18.82 7.23 -19.33
C TRP A 224 -19.97 6.31 -19.72
N PHE A 225 -19.67 5.17 -20.31
CA PHE A 225 -20.60 4.06 -20.48
C PHE A 225 -20.04 2.82 -19.79
N LYS A 226 -20.91 2.01 -19.20
CA LYS A 226 -20.50 0.74 -18.59
C LYS A 226 -20.23 -0.26 -19.71
N VAL A 227 -19.09 -0.94 -19.66
CA VAL A 227 -18.68 -1.92 -20.68
C VAL A 227 -18.64 -3.35 -20.14
N PHE A 228 -18.49 -3.50 -18.82
CA PHE A 228 -18.48 -4.80 -18.18
C PHE A 228 -18.85 -4.67 -16.70
N GLU A 229 -19.40 -5.75 -16.14
CA GLU A 229 -19.67 -5.84 -14.72
C GLU A 229 -19.56 -7.28 -14.22
N VAL A 230 -19.21 -7.44 -12.95
CA VAL A 230 -19.16 -8.74 -12.27
C VAL A 230 -20.14 -8.68 -11.09
N PRO A 231 -21.36 -9.21 -11.24
CA PRO A 231 -22.37 -9.20 -10.18
C PRO A 231 -22.07 -10.27 -9.11
N PRO A 232 -22.72 -10.18 -7.94
CA PRO A 232 -22.70 -11.27 -6.99
C PRO A 232 -23.59 -12.42 -7.50
N ILE A 233 -23.34 -13.62 -6.99
CA ILE A 233 -24.21 -14.77 -7.16
C ILE A 233 -25.16 -14.80 -5.96
N VAL A 234 -26.45 -14.63 -6.23
CA VAL A 234 -27.53 -14.64 -5.24
C VAL A 234 -28.31 -15.94 -5.38
N ILE A 235 -28.29 -16.77 -4.32
CA ILE A 235 -29.03 -18.04 -4.25
C ILE A 235 -29.88 -18.00 -2.99
N GLU A 236 -31.17 -18.28 -3.12
CA GLU A 236 -32.09 -18.32 -1.98
C GLU A 236 -31.60 -19.32 -0.91
N GLY A 237 -31.61 -18.89 0.35
CA GLY A 237 -31.16 -19.70 1.47
C GLY A 237 -29.63 -19.83 1.60
N GLN A 238 -28.84 -19.04 0.87
CA GLN A 238 -27.37 -19.01 0.96
C GLN A 238 -26.85 -17.57 1.05
N PRO A 239 -25.73 -17.32 1.77
CA PRO A 239 -25.04 -16.04 1.68
C PRO A 239 -24.62 -15.72 0.24
N MET A 240 -24.60 -14.42 -0.09
CA MET A 240 -24.12 -13.96 -1.39
C MET A 240 -22.67 -14.40 -1.62
N LYS A 241 -22.36 -14.84 -2.85
CA LYS A 241 -20.98 -15.11 -3.27
C LYS A 241 -20.53 -14.02 -4.23
N PHE A 242 -19.30 -13.57 -4.08
CA PHE A 242 -18.76 -12.47 -4.88
C PHE A 242 -17.64 -13.00 -5.78
N PRO A 243 -17.89 -13.18 -7.09
CA PRO A 243 -16.85 -13.65 -8.02
C PRO A 243 -15.65 -12.71 -8.14
N ALA A 244 -15.80 -11.44 -7.75
CA ALA A 244 -14.71 -10.48 -7.67
C ALA A 244 -13.75 -10.76 -6.49
N GLN A 245 -14.21 -11.46 -5.45
CA GLN A 245 -13.40 -11.77 -4.28
C GLN A 245 -12.37 -12.86 -4.60
N ASN A 246 -11.22 -12.76 -3.95
CA ASN A 246 -10.04 -13.61 -4.16
C ASN A 246 -9.49 -13.55 -5.59
N THR A 247 -9.59 -12.39 -6.23
CA THR A 247 -9.06 -12.13 -7.57
C THR A 247 -7.98 -11.05 -7.53
N HIS A 248 -7.14 -10.97 -8.56
CA HIS A 248 -6.22 -9.85 -8.77
C HIS A 248 -6.81 -8.77 -9.67
N GLY A 249 -8.13 -8.76 -9.90
CA GLY A 249 -8.79 -7.93 -10.89
C GLY A 249 -9.62 -8.75 -11.88
N THR A 250 -9.96 -8.15 -13.02
CA THR A 250 -10.82 -8.79 -14.03
C THR A 250 -10.51 -8.25 -15.42
N GLU A 251 -10.85 -9.04 -16.43
CA GLU A 251 -10.74 -8.71 -17.86
C GLU A 251 -12.10 -8.87 -18.54
N PHE A 252 -12.31 -8.12 -19.61
CA PHE A 252 -13.47 -8.18 -20.49
C PHE A 252 -13.03 -8.09 -21.94
N ILE A 253 -13.87 -8.56 -22.86
CA ILE A 253 -13.62 -8.40 -24.29
C ILE A 253 -14.10 -7.02 -24.72
N VAL A 254 -13.21 -6.21 -25.29
CA VAL A 254 -13.56 -4.91 -25.86
C VAL A 254 -14.55 -5.13 -27.01
N PRO A 255 -15.76 -4.55 -27.00
CA PRO A 255 -16.73 -4.77 -28.06
C PRO A 255 -16.16 -4.41 -29.43
N LYS A 256 -16.34 -5.29 -30.44
CA LYS A 256 -15.82 -5.04 -31.80
C LYS A 256 -16.43 -3.81 -32.47
N SER A 257 -17.65 -3.45 -32.10
CA SER A 257 -18.33 -2.24 -32.58
C SER A 257 -17.82 -0.96 -31.91
N LEU A 258 -16.96 -1.04 -30.88
CA LEU A 258 -16.42 0.15 -30.21
C LEU A 258 -15.65 1.02 -31.22
N PRO A 259 -15.97 2.31 -31.38
CA PRO A 259 -15.27 3.17 -32.32
C PRO A 259 -13.78 3.30 -32.00
N SER A 260 -12.94 3.32 -33.02
CA SER A 260 -11.50 3.58 -32.85
C SER A 260 -11.27 4.96 -32.22
N GLY A 261 -10.25 5.09 -31.36
CA GLY A 261 -9.87 6.35 -30.71
C GLY A 261 -9.21 6.14 -29.35
N GLU A 262 -8.90 7.23 -28.66
CA GLU A 262 -8.36 7.17 -27.30
C GLU A 262 -9.48 7.18 -26.26
N TYR A 263 -9.31 6.39 -25.21
CA TYR A 263 -10.29 6.18 -24.15
C TYR A 263 -9.63 6.20 -22.79
N LEU A 264 -10.34 6.76 -21.82
CA LEU A 264 -10.18 6.35 -20.43
C LEU A 264 -10.95 5.05 -20.21
N VAL A 265 -10.35 4.16 -19.45
CA VAL A 265 -10.99 2.93 -18.95
C VAL A 265 -10.93 3.01 -17.43
N ARG A 266 -12.03 2.73 -16.76
CA ARG A 266 -12.16 2.83 -15.31
C ARG A 266 -12.57 1.48 -14.77
N ILE A 267 -11.87 1.00 -13.75
CA ILE A 267 -12.34 -0.09 -12.89
C ILE A 267 -12.78 0.48 -11.56
N GLU A 268 -13.83 -0.12 -11.03
CA GLU A 268 -14.30 0.10 -9.67
C GLU A 268 -14.64 -1.25 -9.05
N ASN A 269 -13.97 -1.57 -7.94
CA ASN A 269 -14.51 -2.53 -6.99
C ASN A 269 -15.36 -1.78 -5.98
N VAL A 270 -16.64 -2.14 -5.89
CA VAL A 270 -17.52 -1.64 -4.82
C VAL A 270 -17.54 -2.69 -3.72
N ALA A 271 -16.77 -2.46 -2.66
CA ALA A 271 -16.76 -3.30 -1.48
C ALA A 271 -17.98 -2.98 -0.61
N LEU A 272 -18.71 -4.04 -0.24
CA LEU A 272 -20.02 -3.99 0.42
C LEU A 272 -20.01 -4.65 1.79
N HIS A 273 -18.82 -5.05 2.27
CA HIS A 273 -18.66 -5.71 3.57
C HIS A 273 -19.12 -4.86 4.76
N LEU A 274 -19.17 -3.53 4.62
CA LEU A 274 -19.69 -2.58 5.61
C LEU A 274 -20.94 -1.83 5.14
N ALA A 275 -21.62 -2.29 4.08
CA ALA A 275 -22.73 -1.56 3.45
C ALA A 275 -23.86 -1.18 4.42
N THR A 276 -24.16 -2.00 5.43
CA THR A 276 -25.20 -1.73 6.43
C THR A 276 -24.73 -0.90 7.63
N MET A 277 -23.44 -0.65 7.77
CA MET A 277 -22.83 0.04 8.92
C MET A 277 -22.21 1.39 8.53
N GLU A 278 -21.36 1.39 7.50
CA GLU A 278 -20.60 2.56 7.04
C GLU A 278 -20.89 2.94 5.59
N GLY A 279 -21.61 2.09 4.87
CA GLY A 279 -21.86 2.25 3.43
C GLY A 279 -20.82 1.54 2.56
N PRO A 280 -20.89 1.75 1.23
CA PRO A 280 -19.98 1.14 0.27
C PRO A 280 -18.59 1.80 0.30
N GLU A 281 -17.57 1.01 -0.06
CA GLU A 281 -16.21 1.47 -0.24
C GLU A 281 -15.77 1.26 -1.70
N PHE A 282 -15.30 2.32 -2.35
CA PHE A 282 -14.98 2.32 -3.78
C PHE A 282 -13.46 2.29 -4.00
N TYR A 283 -12.96 1.19 -4.55
CA TYR A 283 -11.57 1.06 -4.98
C TYR A 283 -11.49 1.31 -6.48
N VAL A 284 -10.95 2.47 -6.86
CA VAL A 284 -11.08 3.01 -8.21
C VAL A 284 -9.71 3.30 -8.82
N SER A 285 -9.56 2.95 -10.10
CA SER A 285 -8.42 3.37 -10.92
C SER A 285 -8.86 3.64 -12.36
N CYS A 286 -8.12 4.51 -13.05
CA CYS A 286 -8.31 4.78 -14.47
C CYS A 286 -7.05 4.49 -15.28
N GLY A 287 -7.19 3.75 -16.37
CA GLY A 287 -6.16 3.56 -17.37
C GLY A 287 -6.46 4.24 -18.70
N GLN A 288 -5.45 4.29 -19.56
CA GLN A 288 -5.49 4.95 -20.86
C GLN A 288 -5.23 3.94 -21.97
N VAL A 289 -6.14 3.89 -22.95
CA VAL A 289 -5.98 3.03 -24.12
C VAL A 289 -6.26 3.78 -25.41
N LYS A 290 -5.58 3.37 -26.49
CA LYS A 290 -5.88 3.72 -27.87
C LYS A 290 -6.44 2.47 -28.54
N VAL A 291 -7.73 2.50 -28.84
CA VAL A 291 -8.45 1.44 -29.55
C VAL A 291 -8.26 1.63 -31.06
N THR A 292 -7.77 0.60 -31.73
CA THR A 292 -7.67 0.50 -33.19
C THR A 292 -8.58 -0.59 -33.73
N ASP A 293 -8.78 -0.63 -35.04
CA ASP A 293 -9.61 -1.65 -35.71
C ASP A 293 -11.04 -1.76 -35.14
N GLY A 294 -11.57 -0.64 -34.62
CA GLY A 294 -12.92 -0.52 -34.07
C GLY A 294 -14.03 -0.32 -35.11
N GLY A 295 -15.29 -0.48 -34.67
CA GLY A 295 -16.48 -0.35 -35.51
C GLY A 295 -17.17 1.01 -35.45
N ASP A 296 -18.47 1.02 -35.74
CA ASP A 296 -19.35 2.19 -35.86
C ASP A 296 -20.46 2.24 -34.81
N GLY A 297 -20.32 1.47 -33.73
CA GLY A 297 -21.27 1.45 -32.62
C GLY A 297 -21.37 2.80 -31.91
N THR A 298 -22.48 3.01 -31.21
CA THR A 298 -22.73 4.22 -30.41
C THR A 298 -22.81 3.84 -28.93
N PRO A 299 -21.71 4.02 -28.15
CA PRO A 299 -21.69 3.68 -26.74
C PRO A 299 -22.73 4.45 -25.91
N GLY A 300 -23.43 3.74 -25.03
CA GLY A 300 -24.39 4.35 -24.12
C GLY A 300 -25.19 3.33 -23.31
N PRO A 301 -26.02 3.81 -22.36
CA PRO A 301 -26.24 5.21 -22.02
C PRO A 301 -25.01 5.86 -21.35
N LEU A 302 -24.81 7.15 -21.60
CA LEU A 302 -23.70 7.92 -21.03
C LEU A 302 -24.08 8.52 -19.68
N VAL A 303 -23.14 8.47 -18.73
CA VAL A 303 -23.26 9.02 -17.37
C VAL A 303 -22.05 9.86 -17.01
N ALA A 304 -22.19 10.68 -15.97
CA ALA A 304 -21.08 11.43 -15.37
C ALA A 304 -20.54 10.71 -14.13
N ILE A 305 -19.24 10.83 -13.87
CA ILE A 305 -18.62 10.35 -12.62
C ILE A 305 -17.80 11.51 -12.03
N PRO A 306 -18.16 12.06 -10.85
CA PRO A 306 -19.33 11.72 -10.02
C PRO A 306 -20.68 12.08 -10.67
N GLY A 307 -21.77 11.54 -10.13
CA GLY A 307 -23.15 11.71 -10.63
C GLY A 307 -23.82 10.43 -11.14
N VAL A 308 -23.05 9.35 -11.33
CA VAL A 308 -23.56 8.02 -11.71
C VAL A 308 -24.31 7.35 -10.55
N TYR A 309 -23.96 7.71 -9.31
CA TYR A 309 -24.59 7.21 -8.09
C TYR A 309 -25.19 8.36 -7.30
N SER A 310 -26.32 8.08 -6.67
CA SER A 310 -27.03 8.92 -5.72
C SER A 310 -26.55 8.71 -4.28
N GLY A 311 -26.00 7.52 -3.97
CA GLY A 311 -25.69 7.08 -2.60
C GLY A 311 -26.84 6.32 -1.94
N GLU A 312 -28.03 6.29 -2.56
CA GLU A 312 -29.23 5.62 -2.07
C GLU A 312 -29.55 4.32 -2.82
N GLU A 313 -28.61 3.83 -3.63
CA GLU A 313 -28.78 2.59 -4.39
C GLU A 313 -29.10 1.43 -3.43
N PRO A 314 -30.09 0.58 -3.73
CA PRO A 314 -30.41 -0.57 -2.88
C PRO A 314 -29.22 -1.51 -2.62
N SER A 315 -28.27 -1.58 -3.56
CA SER A 315 -27.03 -2.35 -3.43
C SER A 315 -26.06 -1.79 -2.40
N PHE A 316 -26.16 -0.50 -2.04
CA PHE A 316 -25.26 0.17 -1.11
C PHE A 316 -25.66 0.00 0.37
N SER A 317 -26.82 -0.63 0.63
CA SER A 317 -27.29 -0.98 1.98
C SER A 317 -27.63 -2.46 2.11
N VAL A 318 -26.97 -3.31 1.31
CA VAL A 318 -27.20 -4.76 1.29
C VAL A 318 -26.51 -5.45 2.47
N ASP A 319 -27.19 -6.39 3.11
CA ASP A 319 -26.56 -7.31 4.06
C ASP A 319 -25.95 -8.50 3.30
N VAL A 320 -24.64 -8.41 3.05
CA VAL A 320 -23.89 -9.44 2.30
C VAL A 320 -23.69 -10.75 3.07
N TYR A 321 -23.95 -10.76 4.39
CA TYR A 321 -23.77 -11.93 5.26
C TYR A 321 -25.09 -12.67 5.52
N SER A 322 -26.21 -12.11 5.10
CA SER A 322 -27.53 -12.70 5.29
C SER A 322 -27.64 -14.06 4.62
N SER A 323 -28.20 -15.05 5.33
CA SER A 323 -28.59 -16.35 4.75
C SER A 323 -29.87 -16.28 3.91
N ASN A 324 -30.56 -15.13 3.90
CA ASN A 324 -31.72 -14.87 3.07
C ASN A 324 -31.52 -13.56 2.26
N PRO A 325 -30.59 -13.57 1.29
CA PRO A 325 -30.23 -12.36 0.56
C PRO A 325 -31.41 -11.86 -0.28
N LYS A 326 -31.65 -10.54 -0.23
CA LYS A 326 -32.57 -9.88 -1.16
C LYS A 326 -32.00 -9.92 -2.59
N PRO A 327 -32.85 -9.80 -3.62
CA PRO A 327 -32.39 -9.59 -4.99
C PRO A 327 -31.38 -8.44 -5.06
N PHE A 328 -30.28 -8.66 -5.77
CA PHE A 328 -29.23 -7.67 -5.94
C PHE A 328 -29.41 -6.94 -7.27
N VAL A 329 -29.40 -5.61 -7.24
CA VAL A 329 -29.44 -4.76 -8.43
C VAL A 329 -28.08 -4.11 -8.59
N MET A 330 -27.44 -4.30 -9.74
CA MET A 330 -26.15 -3.67 -10.02
C MET A 330 -26.31 -2.14 -10.07
N PRO A 331 -25.44 -1.36 -9.38
CA PRO A 331 -25.50 0.08 -9.43
C PRO A 331 -24.99 0.61 -10.79
N GLY A 332 -25.44 1.80 -11.17
CA GLY A 332 -25.06 2.48 -12.41
C GLY A 332 -25.86 2.03 -13.64
N PRO A 333 -25.49 2.51 -14.84
CA PRO A 333 -26.22 2.21 -16.07
C PRO A 333 -26.09 0.73 -16.48
N PRO A 334 -26.95 0.23 -17.38
CA PRO A 334 -26.77 -1.06 -18.03
C PRO A 334 -25.43 -1.15 -18.79
N VAL A 335 -24.90 -2.38 -18.94
CA VAL A 335 -23.73 -2.65 -19.78
C VAL A 335 -24.06 -2.39 -21.25
N TRP A 336 -23.23 -1.60 -21.93
CA TRP A 336 -23.26 -1.44 -23.38
C TRP A 336 -22.72 -2.70 -24.06
N GLN A 337 -23.52 -3.34 -24.91
CA GLN A 337 -23.20 -4.65 -25.50
C GLN A 337 -22.58 -4.58 -26.91
N GLY A 338 -22.37 -3.37 -27.44
CA GLY A 338 -21.88 -3.16 -28.78
C GLY A 338 -22.93 -2.69 -29.78
#